data_AF-A0A7S3R4U7-F1
#
_entry.id   AF-A0A7S3R4U7-F1
#
_cell.length_a   1.000
_cell.length_b   1.000
_cell.length_c   1.000
_cell.angle_alpha   90.00
_cell.angle_beta   90.00
_cell.angle_gamma   90.00
#
_symmetry.space_group_name_H-M   'P 1'
#
loop_
_entity.id
_entity.type
_entity.pdbx_description
1 polymer ?
#
loop_
_entity_poly.entity_id
_entity_poly.type
_entity_poly.pdbx_seq_one_letter_code
_entity_poly.pdbx_strand_id
1 'polypeptide(L)'
;MTRVRQAVQLACSALEAACTSFAPPSLPAAPVRALRAQESSNCSSSSRCSGSEECSSSSLPFKTRPSYMHNGNVQGRAFSFATSPQQRGMHSSSLAAHGSGGSDADSEETISVVFVDKDGNDQEVRAPLGKNLLEVAHDNEVDLEGACEGSLACSTCHVIVEDEEYYKRMPEPCDDELDMLDLAFELKETSRLGCQIIAAKDLDGLRVRIPSATRNL
;
A
#
# COMPACT_ATOMS: atom_id res chain seq x y z
N MET A 1 34.65 -33.94 -30.30
CA MET A 1 33.99 -32.93 -29.46
C MET A 1 33.61 -31.63 -30.20
N THR A 2 33.88 -31.50 -31.50
CA THR A 2 33.64 -30.25 -32.25
C THR A 2 32.30 -30.19 -33.00
N ARG A 3 31.61 -31.33 -33.18
CA ARG A 3 30.34 -31.38 -33.95
C ARG A 3 29.10 -30.94 -33.17
N VAL A 4 29.09 -31.11 -31.84
CA VAL A 4 27.95 -30.67 -30.99
C VAL A 4 27.90 -29.14 -30.87
N ARG A 5 29.06 -28.47 -30.85
CA ARG A 5 29.14 -26.99 -30.81
C ARG A 5 28.67 -26.35 -32.12
N GLN A 6 28.91 -26.99 -33.26
CA GLN A 6 28.47 -26.45 -34.56
C GLN A 6 26.94 -26.54 -34.75
N ALA A 7 26.29 -27.54 -34.15
CA ALA A 7 24.83 -27.67 -34.19
C ALA A 7 24.11 -26.59 -33.35
N VAL A 8 24.67 -26.19 -32.20
CA VAL A 8 24.11 -25.11 -31.36
C VAL A 8 24.27 -23.73 -32.00
N GLN A 9 25.40 -23.49 -32.68
CA GLN A 9 25.63 -22.20 -33.36
C GLN A 9 24.68 -21.98 -34.55
N LEU A 10 24.35 -23.04 -35.30
CA LEU A 10 23.42 -22.96 -36.45
C LEU A 10 21.96 -22.75 -36.02
N ALA A 11 21.59 -23.15 -34.80
CA ALA A 11 20.25 -22.91 -34.26
C ALA A 11 20.06 -21.44 -33.79
N CYS A 12 21.12 -20.77 -33.33
CA CYS A 12 21.02 -19.38 -32.89
C CYS A 12 20.85 -18.38 -34.04
N SER A 13 21.48 -18.61 -35.20
CA SER A 13 21.40 -17.65 -36.33
C SER A 13 20.06 -17.65 -37.07
N ALA A 14 19.17 -18.62 -36.83
CA ALA A 14 17.87 -18.68 -37.48
C ALA A 14 16.76 -17.89 -36.76
N LEU A 15 16.99 -17.45 -35.52
CA LEU A 15 15.97 -16.76 -34.72
C LEU A 15 16.01 -15.22 -34.85
N GLU A 16 17.10 -14.64 -35.39
CA GLU A 16 17.22 -13.18 -35.57
C GLU A 16 16.50 -12.62 -36.82
N ALA A 17 15.97 -13.47 -37.70
CA ALA A 17 15.37 -13.02 -38.97
C ALA A 17 13.85 -12.73 -38.91
N ALA A 18 13.19 -12.92 -37.76
CA ALA A 18 11.71 -12.85 -37.65
C ALA A 18 11.16 -11.59 -36.94
N CYS A 19 12.00 -10.68 -36.43
CA CYS A 19 11.54 -9.54 -35.62
C CYS A 19 11.43 -8.19 -36.36
N THR A 20 11.64 -8.10 -37.67
CA THR A 20 11.66 -6.81 -38.41
C THR A 20 10.36 -6.40 -39.10
N SER A 21 9.20 -6.95 -38.73
CA SER A 21 7.94 -6.50 -39.33
C SER A 21 6.72 -6.75 -38.47
N PHE A 22 6.51 -5.93 -37.44
CA PHE A 22 5.15 -5.62 -36.98
C PHE A 22 5.07 -4.15 -36.55
N ALA A 23 4.67 -3.32 -37.51
CA ALA A 23 4.35 -1.92 -37.29
C ALA A 23 3.01 -1.81 -36.53
N PRO A 24 2.90 -0.98 -35.47
CA PRO A 24 1.62 -0.70 -34.85
C PRO A 24 0.76 0.20 -35.76
N PRO A 25 -0.55 -0.06 -35.91
CA PRO A 25 -1.44 0.83 -36.65
C PRO A 25 -1.69 2.14 -35.89
N SER A 26 -1.53 3.22 -36.62
CA SER A 26 -1.84 4.60 -36.28
C SER A 26 -3.31 4.82 -35.93
N LEU A 27 -3.59 5.27 -34.70
CA LEU A 27 -4.91 5.78 -34.32
C LEU A 27 -5.03 7.27 -34.67
N PRO A 28 -6.12 7.72 -35.32
CA PRO A 28 -6.38 9.13 -35.54
C PRO A 28 -6.97 9.80 -34.30
N ALA A 29 -6.38 10.94 -33.93
CA ALA A 29 -6.90 11.90 -32.98
C ALA A 29 -8.24 12.51 -33.46
N ALA A 30 -9.22 12.60 -32.55
CA ALA A 30 -10.46 13.34 -32.76
C ALA A 30 -11.04 13.83 -31.41
N PRO A 31 -11.81 14.94 -31.41
CA PRO A 31 -11.47 16.08 -30.56
C PRO A 31 -12.40 16.35 -29.38
N VAL A 32 -11.83 17.03 -28.38
CA VAL A 32 -12.54 17.76 -27.32
C VAL A 32 -13.46 18.83 -27.91
N ARG A 33 -14.76 18.79 -27.59
CA ARG A 33 -15.62 19.96 -27.74
C ARG A 33 -16.77 19.99 -26.73
N ALA A 34 -16.79 21.09 -26.00
CA ALA A 34 -17.80 21.52 -25.03
C ALA A 34 -19.17 21.84 -25.68
N LEU A 35 -20.25 21.61 -24.93
CA LEU A 35 -21.56 22.29 -24.95
C LEU A 35 -22.33 21.82 -23.69
N ARG A 36 -22.42 22.60 -22.60
CA ARG A 36 -23.28 23.77 -22.33
C ARG A 36 -24.78 23.42 -22.19
N ALA A 37 -25.20 23.33 -20.92
CA ALA A 37 -26.38 23.89 -20.23
C ALA A 37 -27.81 23.85 -20.82
N GLN A 38 -28.75 23.77 -19.86
CA GLN A 38 -30.21 24.01 -19.87
C GLN A 38 -31.07 22.77 -20.22
N GLU A 39 -32.17 22.44 -19.53
CA GLU A 39 -33.13 23.32 -18.86
C GLU A 39 -34.01 22.57 -17.81
N SER A 40 -34.35 23.30 -16.75
CA SER A 40 -35.62 23.32 -16.00
C SER A 40 -36.33 22.03 -15.54
N SER A 41 -36.54 21.94 -14.22
CA SER A 41 -37.90 21.92 -13.69
C SER A 41 -37.95 22.53 -12.28
N ASN A 42 -38.64 23.66 -12.22
CA ASN A 42 -39.04 24.36 -11.01
C ASN A 42 -40.11 23.56 -10.26
N CYS A 43 -40.02 23.50 -8.94
CA CYS A 43 -41.19 23.54 -8.08
C CYS A 43 -40.93 24.49 -6.90
N SER A 44 -41.14 25.78 -7.16
CA SER A 44 -41.28 26.80 -6.12
C SER A 44 -42.70 26.74 -5.55
N SER A 45 -42.84 26.71 -4.24
CA SER A 45 -43.89 27.39 -3.43
C SER A 45 -43.64 27.03 -1.96
N SER A 46 -43.02 27.91 -1.16
CA SER A 46 -43.68 28.98 -0.38
C SER A 46 -44.53 28.45 0.78
N SER A 47 -43.99 28.54 2.01
CA SER A 47 -44.71 29.15 3.16
C SER A 47 -43.93 29.01 4.47
N ARG A 48 -43.58 30.16 5.05
CA ARG A 48 -43.29 30.32 6.48
C ARG A 48 -44.58 30.06 7.28
N CYS A 49 -44.50 29.35 8.40
CA CYS A 49 -45.43 29.52 9.53
C CYS A 49 -44.70 29.26 10.84
N SER A 50 -44.85 30.21 11.77
CA SER A 50 -44.38 30.20 13.15
C SER A 50 -45.54 29.79 14.08
N GLY A 51 -45.25 29.05 15.16
CA GLY A 51 -46.16 28.79 16.31
C GLY A 51 -47.32 27.84 16.00
N SER A 52 -47.92 27.09 16.92
CA SER A 52 -47.82 26.95 18.37
C SER A 52 -48.47 25.60 18.75
N GLU A 53 -48.09 25.03 19.90
CA GLU A 53 -48.86 24.08 20.76
C GLU A 53 -49.31 22.73 20.17
N GLU A 54 -49.34 21.58 20.86
CA GLU A 54 -48.70 20.98 22.04
C GLU A 54 -49.23 19.52 22.08
N CYS A 55 -48.80 18.74 23.09
CA CYS A 55 -49.34 17.43 23.54
C CYS A 55 -48.86 16.18 22.77
N SER A 56 -47.83 15.49 23.29
CA SER A 56 -47.90 14.50 24.41
C SER A 56 -48.03 13.07 23.84
N SER A 57 -47.41 12.01 24.32
CA SER A 57 -46.49 11.74 25.44
C SER A 57 -46.10 10.27 25.24
N SER A 58 -44.82 9.91 25.42
CA SER A 58 -44.44 8.66 26.10
C SER A 58 -42.92 8.53 26.13
N SER A 59 -42.35 9.18 27.13
CA SER A 59 -41.04 8.93 27.72
C SER A 59 -40.95 7.47 28.18
N LEU A 60 -39.79 6.81 28.02
CA LEU A 60 -39.30 5.78 28.95
C LEU A 60 -37.78 5.55 28.76
N PRO A 61 -37.07 5.05 29.80
CA PRO A 61 -35.89 5.73 30.32
C PRO A 61 -34.56 4.99 30.16
N PHE A 62 -33.51 5.81 30.20
CA PHE A 62 -32.13 5.48 30.58
C PHE A 62 -32.11 4.58 31.82
N LYS A 63 -31.65 3.33 31.67
CA LYS A 63 -31.50 2.40 32.78
C LYS A 63 -30.04 1.96 32.90
N THR A 64 -29.44 2.50 33.94
CA THR A 64 -28.20 2.09 34.61
C THR A 64 -28.04 0.58 34.62
N ARG A 65 -26.87 0.11 34.17
CA ARG A 65 -26.46 -1.28 34.30
C ARG A 65 -26.32 -1.68 35.78
N PRO A 66 -26.84 -2.86 36.17
CA PRO A 66 -26.74 -3.35 37.53
C PRO A 66 -25.34 -3.88 37.85
N SER A 67 -24.89 -3.57 39.07
CA SER A 67 -23.75 -4.16 39.75
C SER A 67 -23.96 -5.68 39.91
N TYR A 68 -23.04 -6.44 39.34
CA TYR A 68 -22.93 -7.87 39.54
C TYR A 68 -22.37 -8.13 40.95
N MET A 69 -23.18 -8.75 41.82
CA MET A 69 -22.77 -9.26 43.13
C MET A 69 -22.00 -10.58 42.91
N HIS A 70 -20.69 -10.60 43.19
CA HIS A 70 -19.96 -11.84 43.40
C HIS A 70 -19.85 -12.09 44.91
N ASN A 71 -20.41 -13.22 45.34
CA ASN A 71 -20.33 -13.75 46.69
C ASN A 71 -19.07 -14.63 46.77
N GLY A 72 -18.04 -14.19 47.47
CA GLY A 72 -16.76 -14.89 47.60
C GLY A 72 -16.28 -14.83 49.05
N ASN A 73 -16.57 -15.90 49.79
CA ASN A 73 -16.12 -16.17 51.15
C ASN A 73 -14.58 -16.26 51.20
N VAL A 74 -13.91 -15.30 51.85
CA VAL A 74 -12.51 -15.45 52.25
C VAL A 74 -12.39 -15.09 53.73
N GLN A 75 -12.13 -16.13 54.52
CA GLN A 75 -11.84 -16.07 55.94
C GLN A 75 -10.60 -15.19 56.19
N GLY A 76 -10.71 -14.34 57.20
CA GLY A 76 -9.70 -13.36 57.56
C GLY A 76 -8.38 -13.97 58.02
N ARG A 77 -7.29 -13.31 57.64
CA ARG A 77 -6.07 -13.23 58.44
C ARG A 77 -5.65 -11.77 58.46
N ALA A 78 -5.65 -11.20 59.67
CA ALA A 78 -5.13 -9.87 59.93
C ALA A 78 -3.64 -9.85 59.62
N PHE A 79 -3.24 -9.11 58.60
CA PHE A 79 -1.87 -8.66 58.44
C PHE A 79 -1.83 -7.17 58.72
N SER A 80 -1.32 -6.84 59.90
CA SER A 80 -0.98 -5.48 60.29
C SER A 80 0.17 -5.01 59.40
N PHE A 81 -0.12 -4.30 58.31
CA PHE A 81 0.88 -3.55 57.57
C PHE A 81 0.89 -2.12 58.09
N ALA A 82 1.96 -1.80 58.80
CA ALA A 82 2.27 -0.47 59.26
C ALA A 82 2.26 0.51 58.08
N THR A 83 1.51 1.60 58.24
CA THR A 83 1.50 2.76 57.37
C THR A 83 2.86 3.46 57.42
N SER A 84 3.67 3.31 56.37
CA SER A 84 4.82 4.17 56.12
C SER A 84 4.51 5.03 54.89
N PRO A 85 4.38 6.37 55.02
CA PRO A 85 4.16 7.24 53.88
C PRO A 85 5.51 7.46 53.20
N GLN A 86 5.95 6.52 52.36
CA GLN A 86 7.10 6.76 51.53
C GLN A 86 6.66 7.64 50.35
N GLN A 87 6.95 8.94 50.47
CA GLN A 87 6.80 9.90 49.38
C GLN A 87 7.43 9.33 48.12
N ARG A 88 6.61 9.05 47.11
CA ARG A 88 7.11 8.79 45.75
C ARG A 88 7.58 10.13 45.18
N GLY A 89 8.89 10.36 45.25
CA GLY A 89 9.53 11.43 44.51
C GLY A 89 9.37 11.17 43.01
N MET A 90 8.69 12.09 42.33
CA MET A 90 8.69 12.16 40.88
C MET A 90 10.11 12.49 40.42
N HIS A 91 10.80 11.53 39.82
CA HIS A 91 12.09 11.74 39.19
C HIS A 91 11.83 12.43 37.86
N SER A 92 12.20 13.71 37.78
CA SER A 92 12.38 14.38 36.49
C SER A 92 13.68 13.83 35.91
N SER A 93 13.59 12.87 35.00
CA SER A 93 14.66 12.63 34.04
C SER A 93 14.94 13.95 33.33
N SER A 94 16.20 14.36 33.22
CA SER A 94 16.56 15.48 32.33
C SER A 94 15.96 15.24 30.95
N LEU A 95 15.46 16.32 30.32
CA LEU A 95 15.06 16.34 28.92
C LEU A 95 16.22 15.76 28.09
N ALA A 96 16.07 14.51 27.67
CA ALA A 96 16.86 13.99 26.58
C ALA A 96 16.43 14.80 25.36
N ALA A 97 17.32 15.65 24.87
CA ALA A 97 17.16 16.24 23.55
C ALA A 97 16.93 15.08 22.59
N HIS A 98 15.69 14.94 22.09
CA HIS A 98 15.44 14.13 20.92
C HIS A 98 16.22 14.82 19.81
N GLY A 99 17.47 14.37 19.61
CA GLY A 99 18.23 14.71 18.43
C GLY A 99 17.35 14.37 17.25
N SER A 100 16.89 15.39 16.55
CA SER A 100 16.37 15.25 15.20
C SER A 100 17.51 14.65 14.40
N GLY A 101 17.53 13.31 14.32
CA GLY A 101 18.48 12.58 13.50
C GLY A 101 18.37 13.16 12.11
N GLY A 102 19.45 13.81 11.66
CA GLY A 102 19.55 14.27 10.30
C GLY A 102 19.39 13.07 9.40
N SER A 103 18.42 13.12 8.49
CA SER A 103 18.58 12.45 7.21
C SER A 103 19.60 13.29 6.45
N ASP A 104 20.86 12.98 6.72
CA ASP A 104 22.01 13.49 5.98
C ASP A 104 21.74 13.27 4.49
N ALA A 105 21.80 14.37 3.73
CA ALA A 105 21.73 14.38 2.29
C ALA A 105 22.94 13.63 1.71
N ASP A 106 22.85 12.31 1.65
CA ASP A 106 23.74 11.49 0.84
C ASP A 106 23.24 11.56 -0.61
N SER A 107 24.07 12.20 -1.45
CA SER A 107 24.02 12.24 -2.91
C SER A 107 22.88 11.43 -3.53
N GLU A 108 21.82 12.11 -3.98
CA GLU A 108 20.58 11.49 -4.49
C GLU A 108 20.82 10.68 -5.76
N GLU A 109 21.35 9.47 -5.61
CA GLU A 109 21.42 8.52 -6.70
C GLU A 109 20.02 7.92 -6.88
N THR A 110 19.47 8.09 -8.08
CA THR A 110 18.13 7.63 -8.43
C THR A 110 18.21 6.60 -9.54
N ILE A 111 17.40 5.55 -9.46
CA ILE A 111 17.20 4.58 -10.52
C ILE A 111 15.89 4.86 -11.27
N SER A 112 15.81 4.43 -12.52
CA SER A 112 14.58 4.46 -13.32
C SER A 112 13.74 3.21 -13.04
N VAL A 113 12.45 3.39 -12.78
CA VAL A 113 11.48 2.29 -12.63
C VAL A 113 10.24 2.60 -13.45
N VAL A 114 9.74 1.62 -14.18
CA VAL A 114 8.51 1.73 -14.98
C VAL A 114 7.40 0.94 -14.28
N PHE A 115 6.32 1.64 -13.95
CA PHE A 115 5.10 1.05 -13.42
C PHE A 115 4.08 0.90 -14.55
N VAL A 116 3.53 -0.29 -14.71
CA VAL A 116 2.44 -0.58 -15.64
C VAL A 116 1.15 -0.65 -14.84
N ASP A 117 0.28 0.34 -15.05
CA ASP A 117 -1.03 0.42 -14.41
C ASP A 117 -1.97 -0.70 -14.85
N LYS A 118 -3.08 -0.86 -14.12
CA LYS A 118 -4.19 -1.77 -14.48
C LYS A 118 -4.80 -1.49 -15.86
N ASP A 119 -4.70 -0.25 -16.32
CA ASP A 119 -5.15 0.18 -17.65
C ASP A 119 -4.13 -0.11 -18.76
N GLY A 120 -2.93 -0.60 -18.40
CA GLY A 120 -1.82 -0.86 -19.32
C GLY A 120 -1.05 0.39 -19.75
N ASN A 121 -1.14 1.48 -18.97
CA ASN A 121 -0.31 2.66 -19.18
C ASN A 121 1.03 2.47 -18.45
N ASP A 122 2.12 2.83 -19.12
CA ASP A 122 3.47 2.79 -18.56
C ASP A 122 3.82 4.16 -17.99
N GLN A 123 4.14 4.22 -16.70
CA GLN A 123 4.62 5.41 -16.01
C GLN A 123 6.07 5.21 -15.55
N GLU A 124 6.98 5.97 -16.14
CA GLU A 124 8.38 6.00 -15.74
C GLU A 124 8.58 6.96 -14.56
N VAL A 125 9.16 6.46 -13.47
CA VAL A 125 9.41 7.22 -12.25
C VAL A 125 10.87 7.10 -11.82
N ARG A 126 11.34 8.11 -11.09
CA ARG A 126 12.70 8.13 -10.53
C ARG A 126 12.64 7.73 -9.06
N ALA A 127 13.21 6.57 -8.75
CA ALA A 127 13.28 6.03 -7.40
C ALA A 127 14.65 6.37 -6.77
N PRO A 128 14.73 7.13 -5.68
CA PRO A 128 15.99 7.27 -4.93
C PRO A 128 16.39 5.94 -4.31
N LEU A 129 17.70 5.67 -4.27
CA LEU A 129 18.23 4.45 -3.66
C LEU A 129 17.84 4.32 -2.19
N GLY A 130 17.59 3.08 -1.75
CA GLY A 130 17.25 2.77 -0.37
C GLY A 130 15.78 3.03 0.00
N LYS A 131 14.98 3.66 -0.87
CA LYS A 131 13.53 3.72 -0.68
C LYS A 131 12.84 2.44 -1.13
N ASN A 132 11.70 2.15 -0.50
CA ASN A 132 10.85 1.06 -0.94
C ASN A 132 9.97 1.48 -2.13
N LEU A 133 9.53 0.50 -2.91
CA LEU A 133 8.81 0.77 -4.15
C LEU A 133 7.40 1.34 -3.93
N LEU A 134 6.79 1.06 -2.77
CA LEU A 134 5.49 1.60 -2.37
C LEU A 134 5.56 3.13 -2.12
N GLU A 135 6.56 3.59 -1.36
CA GLU A 135 6.80 5.01 -1.12
C GLU A 135 7.07 5.75 -2.42
N VAL A 136 7.89 5.16 -3.30
CA VAL A 136 8.18 5.76 -4.62
C VAL A 136 6.91 5.86 -5.47
N ALA A 137 6.06 4.85 -5.44
CA ALA A 137 4.78 4.88 -6.15
C ALA A 137 3.88 6.02 -5.64
N HIS A 138 3.75 6.17 -4.32
CA HIS A 138 2.96 7.25 -3.71
C HIS A 138 3.55 8.64 -3.98
N ASP A 139 4.87 8.79 -3.92
CA ASP A 139 5.57 10.04 -4.22
C ASP A 139 5.36 10.49 -5.68
N ASN A 140 5.11 9.56 -6.61
CA ASN A 140 4.94 9.80 -8.04
C ASN A 140 3.48 9.66 -8.53
N GLU A 141 2.51 9.61 -7.61
CA GLU A 141 1.07 9.51 -7.91
C GLU A 141 0.68 8.25 -8.73
N VAL A 142 1.44 7.16 -8.60
CA VAL A 142 1.10 5.85 -9.17
C VAL A 142 -0.03 5.21 -8.35
N ASP A 143 -1.01 4.59 -9.01
CA ASP A 143 -2.18 3.96 -8.37
C ASP A 143 -1.82 2.58 -7.76
N LEU A 144 -0.85 2.57 -6.84
CA LEU A 144 -0.45 1.39 -6.08
C LEU A 144 -1.06 1.41 -4.67
N GLU A 145 -1.89 0.42 -4.38
CA GLU A 145 -2.53 0.30 -3.08
C GLU A 145 -1.56 -0.15 -1.98
N GLY A 146 -1.62 0.50 -0.81
CA GLY A 146 -0.72 0.22 0.32
C GLY A 146 -1.40 0.35 1.68
N ALA A 147 -2.45 -0.45 1.93
CA ALA A 147 -3.32 -0.26 3.10
C ALA A 147 -2.60 -0.40 4.46
N CYS A 148 -1.55 -1.22 4.53
CA CYS A 148 -0.78 -1.48 5.75
C CYS A 148 0.57 -0.73 5.80
N GLU A 149 0.83 0.16 4.84
CA GLU A 149 2.03 1.03 4.83
C GLU A 149 3.36 0.24 4.96
N GLY A 150 3.41 -0.98 4.40
CA GLY A 150 4.61 -1.82 4.43
C GLY A 150 4.81 -2.68 5.68
N SER A 151 3.81 -2.76 6.56
CA SER A 151 3.87 -3.56 7.80
C SER A 151 3.74 -5.08 7.60
N LEU A 152 3.85 -5.59 6.37
CA LEU A 152 3.69 -7.01 6.01
C LEU A 152 2.37 -7.63 6.52
N ALA A 153 1.32 -6.81 6.63
CA ALA A 153 0.01 -7.22 7.14
C ALA A 153 -1.07 -7.33 6.05
N CYS A 154 -0.72 -7.00 4.81
CA CYS A 154 -1.63 -6.93 3.68
C CYS A 154 -0.91 -7.29 2.37
N SER A 155 -1.67 -7.74 1.37
CA SER A 155 -1.17 -8.05 0.02
C SER A 155 -1.62 -7.04 -1.04
N THR A 156 -2.10 -5.86 -0.62
CA THR A 156 -2.57 -4.81 -1.56
C THR A 156 -1.43 -4.19 -2.37
N CYS A 157 -0.19 -4.25 -1.85
CA CYS A 157 1.01 -3.75 -2.52
C CYS A 157 1.66 -4.80 -3.44
N HIS A 158 0.93 -5.86 -3.80
CA HIS A 158 1.41 -6.90 -4.71
C HIS A 158 1.73 -6.31 -6.08
N VAL A 159 2.93 -6.59 -6.56
CA VAL A 159 3.41 -6.22 -7.89
C VAL A 159 4.01 -7.43 -8.59
N ILE A 160 3.96 -7.40 -9.92
CA ILE A 160 4.50 -8.47 -10.77
C ILE A 160 5.68 -7.91 -11.53
N VAL A 161 6.86 -8.49 -11.33
CA VAL A 161 8.05 -8.10 -12.09
C VAL A 161 7.96 -8.74 -13.48
N GLU A 162 8.04 -7.94 -14.54
CA GLU A 162 7.91 -8.44 -15.92
C GLU A 162 9.17 -9.18 -16.38
N ASP A 163 10.34 -8.73 -15.90
CA ASP A 163 11.65 -9.20 -16.31
C ASP A 163 12.27 -10.15 -15.26
N GLU A 164 12.35 -11.44 -15.59
CA GLU A 164 12.94 -12.47 -14.71
C GLU A 164 14.40 -12.21 -14.33
N GLU A 165 15.15 -11.50 -15.18
CA GLU A 165 16.56 -11.18 -14.92
C GLU A 165 16.70 -10.19 -13.75
N TYR A 166 15.78 -9.24 -13.59
CA TYR A 166 15.75 -8.39 -12.41
C TYR A 166 15.23 -9.15 -11.19
N TYR A 167 14.25 -10.04 -11.37
CA TYR A 167 13.76 -10.89 -10.28
C TYR A 167 14.88 -11.74 -9.65
N LYS A 168 15.76 -12.34 -10.45
CA LYS A 168 16.91 -13.13 -9.98
C LYS A 168 17.98 -12.31 -9.25
N ARG A 169 18.05 -10.99 -9.50
CA ARG A 169 18.99 -10.08 -8.82
C ARG A 169 18.47 -9.64 -7.45
N MET A 170 17.15 -9.71 -7.24
CA MET A 170 16.53 -9.37 -5.97
C MET A 170 16.70 -10.50 -4.94
N PRO A 171 16.71 -10.18 -3.64
CA PRO A 171 16.69 -11.21 -2.60
C PRO A 171 15.40 -12.03 -2.69
N GLU A 172 15.46 -13.33 -2.43
CA GLU A 172 14.26 -14.20 -2.42
C GLU A 172 13.22 -13.73 -1.37
N PRO A 173 11.92 -13.96 -1.61
CA PRO A 173 10.87 -13.64 -0.63
C PRO A 173 11.03 -14.47 0.64
N CYS A 174 10.71 -13.85 1.79
CA CYS A 174 10.65 -14.55 3.07
C CYS A 174 9.39 -15.42 3.15
N ASP A 175 9.38 -16.45 4.02
CA ASP A 175 8.21 -17.32 4.22
C ASP A 175 6.95 -16.52 4.59
N ASP A 176 7.08 -15.52 5.48
CA ASP A 176 5.96 -14.63 5.85
C ASP A 176 5.44 -13.80 4.64
N GLU A 177 6.33 -13.42 3.72
CA GLU A 177 5.95 -12.72 2.48
C GLU A 177 5.17 -13.64 1.55
N LEU A 178 5.62 -14.90 1.43
CA LEU A 178 4.97 -15.93 0.61
C LEU A 178 3.56 -16.24 1.13
N ASP A 179 3.39 -16.37 2.44
CA ASP A 179 2.09 -16.60 3.08
C ASP A 179 1.08 -15.48 2.74
N MET A 180 1.56 -14.23 2.64
CA MET A 180 0.71 -13.10 2.23
C MET A 180 0.49 -13.03 0.72
N LEU A 181 1.48 -13.40 -0.08
CA LEU A 181 1.38 -13.46 -1.55
C LEU A 181 0.38 -14.53 -2.01
N ASP A 182 0.22 -15.63 -1.28
CA ASP A 182 -0.78 -16.67 -1.57
C ASP A 182 -2.24 -16.16 -1.54
N LEU A 183 -2.47 -15.03 -0.86
CA LEU A 183 -3.78 -14.38 -0.78
C LEU A 183 -4.03 -13.39 -1.92
N ALA A 184 -3.01 -13.06 -2.71
CA ALA A 184 -3.06 -12.07 -3.79
C ALA A 184 -3.78 -12.60 -5.03
N PHE A 185 -4.23 -11.68 -5.88
CA PHE A 185 -4.89 -12.01 -7.15
C PHE A 185 -3.85 -12.20 -8.26
N GLU A 186 -4.06 -13.15 -9.16
CA GLU A 186 -3.14 -13.43 -10.28
C GLU A 186 -1.66 -13.63 -9.86
N LEU A 187 -1.42 -14.46 -8.83
CA LEU A 187 -0.07 -14.80 -8.40
C LEU A 187 0.74 -15.43 -9.53
N LYS A 188 1.93 -14.86 -9.78
CA LYS A 188 2.97 -15.39 -10.67
C LYS A 188 4.24 -15.68 -9.88
N GLU A 189 5.13 -16.50 -10.43
CA GLU A 189 6.44 -16.79 -9.82
C GLU A 189 7.34 -15.56 -9.63
N THR A 190 7.16 -14.52 -10.46
CA THR A 190 7.86 -13.24 -10.35
C THR A 190 7.12 -12.19 -9.51
N SER A 191 6.09 -12.61 -8.77
CA SER A 191 5.30 -11.72 -7.91
C SER A 191 6.01 -11.43 -6.60
N ARG A 192 5.95 -10.18 -6.14
CA ARG A 192 6.53 -9.73 -4.88
C ARG A 192 5.66 -8.67 -4.22
N LEU A 193 5.83 -8.48 -2.92
CA LEU A 193 5.23 -7.34 -2.22
C LEU A 193 6.10 -6.10 -2.48
N GLY A 194 5.56 -5.10 -3.18
CA GLY A 194 6.28 -3.88 -3.55
C GLY A 194 6.86 -3.12 -2.36
N CYS A 195 6.25 -3.25 -1.17
CA CYS A 195 6.77 -2.66 0.06
C CYS A 195 8.09 -3.28 0.55
N GLN A 196 8.40 -4.53 0.19
CA GLN A 196 9.64 -5.21 0.57
C GLN A 196 10.77 -5.01 -0.46
N ILE A 197 10.44 -4.50 -1.65
CA ILE A 197 11.41 -4.22 -2.71
C ILE A 197 12.05 -2.87 -2.42
N ILE A 198 13.36 -2.88 -2.19
CA ILE A 198 14.18 -1.69 -1.99
C ILE A 198 14.85 -1.31 -3.32
N ALA A 199 14.77 -0.03 -3.69
CA ALA A 199 15.46 0.52 -4.84
C ALA A 199 16.98 0.38 -4.67
N ALA A 200 17.60 -0.47 -5.49
CA ALA A 200 19.03 -0.73 -5.52
C ALA A 200 19.61 -0.44 -6.90
N LYS A 201 20.92 -0.17 -6.98
CA LYS A 201 21.62 0.17 -8.24
C LYS A 201 21.48 -0.93 -9.31
N ASP A 202 21.34 -2.19 -8.89
CA ASP A 202 21.21 -3.35 -9.78
C ASP A 202 19.83 -3.47 -10.46
N LEU A 203 18.86 -2.67 -10.00
CA LEU A 203 17.46 -2.65 -10.45
C LEU A 203 17.14 -1.42 -11.31
N ASP A 204 18.14 -0.76 -11.89
CA ASP A 204 17.91 0.34 -12.82
C ASP A 204 17.22 -0.13 -14.10
N GLY A 205 16.10 0.50 -14.44
CA GLY A 205 15.23 0.10 -15.55
C GLY A 205 14.25 -1.01 -15.19
N LEU A 206 13.97 -1.25 -13.91
CA LEU A 206 13.00 -2.25 -13.47
C LEU A 206 11.61 -1.95 -14.04
N ARG A 207 10.94 -2.98 -14.60
CA ARG A 207 9.55 -2.89 -15.07
C ARG A 207 8.65 -3.75 -14.19
N VAL A 208 7.69 -3.10 -13.55
CA VAL A 208 6.71 -3.74 -12.65
C VAL A 208 5.29 -3.49 -13.14
N ARG A 209 4.45 -4.51 -13.05
CA ARG A 209 3.04 -4.45 -13.42
C ARG A 209 2.16 -4.57 -12.19
N ILE A 210 1.17 -3.67 -12.10
CA ILE A 210 0.15 -3.68 -11.06
C ILE A 210 -1.01 -4.56 -11.54
N PRO A 211 -1.43 -5.58 -10.76
CA PRO A 211 -2.58 -6.41 -11.12
C PRO A 211 -3.88 -5.60 -11.09
N SER A 212 -4.87 -6.03 -11.86
CA SER A 212 -6.14 -5.29 -12.01
C SER A 212 -7.02 -5.27 -10.75
N ALA A 213 -6.77 -6.18 -9.81
CA ALA A 213 -7.52 -6.29 -8.57
C ALA A 213 -6.59 -6.66 -7.41
N THR A 214 -6.81 -6.01 -6.28
CA THR A 214 -6.12 -6.21 -5.00
C THR A 214 -7.18 -6.57 -3.94
N ARG A 215 -6.77 -7.30 -2.90
CA ARG A 215 -7.67 -7.67 -1.80
C ARG A 215 -7.10 -7.18 -0.48
N ASN A 216 -7.86 -6.33 0.21
CA ASN A 216 -7.60 -5.98 1.60
C ASN A 216 -8.41 -6.93 2.50
N LEU A 217 -7.77 -7.54 3.49
CA LEU A 217 -8.36 -8.55 4.37
C LEU A 217 -8.66 -8.00 5.76
#